data_AF-A0A2E0FHP4-F1
#
_entry.id   AF-A0A2E0FHP4-F1
#
_cell.length_a   1.000
_cell.length_b   1.000
_cell.length_c   1.000
_cell.angle_alpha   90.00
_cell.angle_beta   90.00
_cell.angle_gamma   90.00
#
_symmetry.space_group_name_H-M   'P 1'
#
loop_
_entity.id
_entity.type
_entity.pdbx_description
1 polymer ?
#
loop_
_entity_poly.entity_id
_entity_poly.type
_entity_poly.pdbx_seq_one_letter_code
_entity_poly.pdbx_strand_id
1 'polypeptide(L)'
;MEACTKNIAAILISIVISTSCTKEDPAIEMEPQPASISEITTPRYSVLAGAYSSDQSVELYTITEGSTIYYTMDGTEPTTSSLEYTDPIVVSGHGTIVEIRAIASFDGGVSAETSSYYKIDLHHTPTIYATGLSITEIKNNMVGDWIGNVTTPWVAPQNVVFKFNSDGTYSGKALTATNFAYPTEFWGSALYYGSDIDHESKTYNIYDVQADGKATADITIYFHENSTNVDRLRHISFSPDGNYLEFELWHHMTYGPIKYKLTRYQESSTEKRLVTISSRN
;
A
#
# COMPACT_ATOMS: atom_id res chain seq x y z
N MET A 1 23.59 -42.90 7.01
CA MET A 1 24.12 -44.27 7.24
C MET A 1 25.39 -44.36 6.43
N GLU A 2 26.61 -44.49 6.94
CA GLU A 2 27.13 -44.69 8.29
C GLU A 2 28.53 -44.06 8.36
N ALA A 3 28.91 -43.64 9.56
CA ALA A 3 30.19 -43.01 9.88
C ALA A 3 31.31 -44.05 10.03
N CYS A 4 32.56 -43.67 9.72
CA CYS A 4 33.69 -43.89 10.64
C CYS A 4 34.93 -43.09 10.23
N THR A 5 35.59 -42.50 11.21
CA THR A 5 36.73 -41.58 11.10
C THR A 5 38.06 -42.30 11.40
N LYS A 6 39.17 -41.66 10.97
CA LYS A 6 40.61 -41.87 11.29
C LYS A 6 41.32 -42.77 10.27
N ASN A 7 42.52 -42.45 9.76
CA ASN A 7 43.73 -42.19 10.56
C ASN A 7 44.95 -41.80 9.68
N ILE A 8 45.95 -41.18 10.35
CA ILE A 8 47.42 -41.29 10.16
C ILE A 8 48.15 -40.30 9.23
N ALA A 9 49.32 -39.92 9.76
CA ALA A 9 50.21 -38.83 9.45
C ALA A 9 51.34 -39.16 8.43
N ALA A 10 51.88 -38.07 7.86
CA ALA A 10 53.28 -37.71 7.56
C ALA A 10 54.22 -38.69 6.81
N ILE A 11 54.96 -38.17 5.82
CA ILE A 11 56.43 -38.31 5.61
C ILE A 11 56.94 -37.26 4.58
N LEU A 12 58.22 -36.90 4.70
CA LEU A 12 58.97 -35.68 4.36
C LEU A 12 59.72 -35.68 2.99
N ILE A 13 60.35 -34.50 2.68
CA ILE A 13 61.56 -34.21 1.82
C ILE A 13 61.24 -33.87 0.33
N SER A 14 61.62 -32.73 -0.29
CA SER A 14 62.93 -32.04 -0.38
C SER A 14 62.87 -30.53 -0.73
N ILE A 15 63.95 -29.87 -0.35
CA ILE A 15 64.48 -28.50 -0.48
C ILE A 15 64.52 -27.86 -1.89
N VAL A 16 64.31 -26.52 -1.95
CA VAL A 16 65.15 -25.57 -2.73
C VAL A 16 65.34 -24.28 -1.90
N ILE A 17 66.60 -23.87 -1.67
CA ILE A 17 66.99 -22.58 -1.08
C ILE A 17 67.56 -21.71 -2.21
N SER A 18 67.16 -20.43 -2.31
CA SER A 18 68.07 -19.27 -2.50
C SER A 18 67.30 -17.98 -2.86
N THR A 19 67.54 -16.90 -2.08
CA THR A 19 67.61 -15.45 -2.43
C THR A 19 66.42 -14.81 -3.16
N SER A 20 65.82 -13.66 -2.79
CA SER A 20 66.33 -12.43 -2.17
C SER A 20 65.19 -11.41 -1.99
N CYS A 21 65.46 -10.40 -1.14
CA CYS A 21 64.98 -9.02 -1.19
C CYS A 21 63.54 -8.65 -0.78
N THR A 22 63.50 -7.68 0.13
CA THR A 22 62.38 -6.98 0.76
C THR A 22 61.47 -6.27 -0.24
N LYS A 23 60.14 -6.41 -0.06
CA LYS A 23 59.20 -5.30 -0.26
C LYS A 23 58.20 -5.30 0.88
N GLU A 24 58.03 -4.12 1.45
CA GLU A 24 57.05 -3.74 2.45
C GLU A 24 55.67 -4.24 2.01
N ASP A 25 54.97 -4.94 2.90
CA ASP A 25 53.53 -5.14 2.74
C ASP A 25 52.87 -3.85 3.25
N PRO A 26 52.21 -3.06 2.39
CA PRO A 26 51.56 -1.83 2.82
C PRO A 26 50.43 -2.21 3.79
N ALA A 27 50.25 -1.37 4.81
CA ALA A 27 49.17 -1.49 5.76
C ALA A 27 47.85 -1.84 5.04
N ILE A 28 47.13 -2.84 5.55
CA ILE A 28 45.71 -2.98 5.24
C ILE A 28 45.06 -1.70 5.76
N GLU A 29 44.90 -0.75 4.86
CA GLU A 29 44.08 0.43 5.07
C GLU A 29 42.66 -0.12 5.24
N MET A 30 42.20 -0.20 6.50
CA MET A 30 40.78 -0.27 6.75
C MET A 30 40.20 1.02 6.20
N GLU A 31 39.74 0.97 4.95
CA GLU A 31 38.94 2.01 4.35
C GLU A 31 37.81 2.33 5.34
N PRO A 32 37.63 3.60 5.75
CA PRO A 32 36.54 3.95 6.66
C PRO A 32 35.24 3.58 5.96
N GLN A 33 34.60 2.50 6.43
CA GLN A 33 33.26 2.15 6.01
C GLN A 33 32.40 3.41 6.24
N PRO A 34 31.72 3.95 5.22
CA PRO A 34 30.95 5.17 5.38
C PRO A 34 29.97 4.97 6.54
N ALA A 35 29.89 5.98 7.41
CA ALA A 35 29.00 5.99 8.55
C ALA A 35 27.60 5.57 8.06
N SER A 36 27.04 4.53 8.70
CA SER A 36 25.65 4.16 8.48
C SER A 36 24.80 5.38 8.81
N ILE A 37 24.16 5.99 7.82
CA ILE A 37 23.15 7.02 8.07
C ILE A 37 22.06 6.36 8.93
N SER A 38 21.72 6.97 10.06
CA SER A 38 20.57 6.53 10.85
C SER A 38 19.33 6.82 10.02
N GLU A 39 18.65 5.77 9.51
CA GLU A 39 17.44 5.94 8.72
C GLU A 39 16.33 6.56 9.60
N ILE A 40 15.77 7.69 9.15
CA ILE A 40 14.67 8.35 9.85
C ILE A 40 13.40 7.56 9.58
N THR A 41 12.76 7.08 10.64
CA THR A 41 11.52 6.31 10.49
C THR A 41 10.38 7.17 9.95
N THR A 42 9.74 6.69 8.90
CA THR A 42 8.57 7.31 8.28
C THR A 42 7.42 7.51 9.29
N PRO A 43 6.69 8.64 9.24
CA PRO A 43 5.53 8.88 10.09
C PRO A 43 4.46 7.79 9.99
N ARG A 44 3.66 7.67 11.04
CA ARG A 44 2.54 6.72 11.17
C ARG A 44 1.30 7.45 11.66
N TYR A 45 0.14 6.89 11.33
CA TYR A 45 -1.17 7.44 11.66
C TYR A 45 -1.82 6.64 12.80
N SER A 46 -2.46 7.31 13.77
CA SER A 46 -3.18 6.63 14.86
C SER A 46 -4.51 6.02 14.40
N VAL A 47 -5.15 6.64 13.41
CA VAL A 47 -6.36 6.14 12.75
C VAL A 47 -5.95 5.57 11.41
N LEU A 48 -6.43 4.38 11.08
CA LEU A 48 -6.16 3.83 9.75
C LEU A 48 -6.85 4.69 8.69
N ALA A 49 -6.27 4.84 7.51
CA ALA A 49 -7.00 5.42 6.38
C ALA A 49 -8.35 4.71 6.19
N GLY A 50 -9.42 5.29 5.65
CA GLY A 50 -10.64 4.55 5.33
C GLY A 50 -11.90 5.42 5.32
N ALA A 51 -13.04 4.76 5.13
CA ALA A 51 -14.35 5.39 5.25
C ALA A 51 -14.93 5.19 6.65
N TYR A 52 -15.45 6.27 7.24
CA TYR A 52 -15.88 6.33 8.64
C TYR A 52 -17.31 6.88 8.77
N SER A 53 -18.12 6.28 9.65
CA SER A 53 -19.47 6.78 9.96
C SER A 53 -19.51 7.86 11.05
N SER A 54 -18.35 8.35 11.47
CA SER A 54 -18.17 9.45 12.41
C SER A 54 -16.92 10.23 12.06
N ASP A 55 -16.84 11.48 12.52
CA ASP A 55 -15.62 12.29 12.42
C ASP A 55 -14.42 11.56 13.03
N GLN A 56 -13.23 11.81 12.49
CA GLN A 56 -11.98 11.21 12.92
C GLN A 56 -11.01 12.27 13.45
N SER A 57 -10.21 11.88 14.44
CA SER A 57 -9.08 12.65 14.96
C SER A 57 -7.81 11.83 14.76
N VAL A 58 -7.00 12.24 13.80
CA VAL A 58 -5.81 11.52 13.33
C VAL A 58 -4.57 12.10 13.97
N GLU A 59 -3.83 11.27 14.70
CA GLU A 59 -2.54 11.65 15.27
C GLU A 59 -1.41 11.11 14.39
N LEU A 60 -0.37 11.92 14.19
CA LEU A 60 0.86 11.53 13.53
C LEU A 60 1.95 11.27 14.57
N TYR A 61 2.72 10.20 14.38
CA TYR A 61 3.85 9.89 15.24
C TYR A 61 4.96 9.18 14.48
N THR A 62 6.19 9.25 14.99
CA THR A 62 7.34 8.48 14.53
C THR A 62 8.15 8.02 15.73
N ILE A 63 8.88 6.91 15.59
CA ILE A 63 9.75 6.37 16.65
C ILE A 63 11.13 7.05 16.68
N THR A 64 11.43 7.91 15.69
CA THR A 64 12.68 8.69 15.67
C THR A 64 12.56 9.84 16.67
N GLU A 65 13.15 9.67 17.86
CA GLU A 65 13.10 10.69 18.92
C GLU A 65 13.67 12.04 18.45
N GLY A 66 13.00 13.13 18.83
CA GLY A 66 13.43 14.50 18.50
C GLY A 66 13.17 14.94 17.05
N SER A 67 12.55 14.10 16.23
CA SER A 67 12.16 14.48 14.87
C SER A 67 10.90 15.34 14.83
N THR A 68 10.82 16.22 13.82
CA THR A 68 9.64 17.03 13.50
C THR A 68 8.90 16.39 12.33
N ILE A 69 7.57 16.25 12.44
CA ILE A 69 6.73 15.72 11.36
C ILE A 69 6.12 16.88 10.57
N TYR A 70 6.21 16.81 9.25
CA TYR A 70 5.58 17.75 8.32
C TYR A 70 4.55 17.02 7.47
N TYR A 71 3.41 17.65 7.20
CA TYR A 71 2.30 17.02 6.50
C TYR A 71 1.52 17.96 5.57
N THR A 72 0.76 17.36 4.68
CA THR A 72 -0.25 17.98 3.81
C THR A 72 -1.58 17.23 3.98
N MET A 73 -2.69 17.86 3.61
CA MET A 73 -4.05 17.27 3.70
C MET A 73 -4.78 17.23 2.37
N ASP A 74 -4.17 17.79 1.33
CA ASP A 74 -4.68 17.93 -0.03
C ASP A 74 -4.04 16.92 -1.00
N GLY A 75 -3.30 15.94 -0.47
CA GLY A 75 -2.58 14.96 -1.28
C GLY A 75 -1.33 15.50 -1.99
N THR A 76 -0.87 16.72 -1.71
CA THR A 76 0.40 17.24 -2.27
C THR A 76 1.63 16.66 -1.56
N GLU A 77 2.77 16.59 -2.26
CA GLU A 77 4.01 16.04 -1.68
C GLU A 77 4.49 16.90 -0.50
N PRO A 78 4.65 16.32 0.70
CA PRO A 78 5.07 17.06 1.88
C PRO A 78 6.57 17.37 1.82
N THR A 79 6.93 18.57 2.27
CA THR A 79 8.32 19.01 2.43
C THR A 79 8.50 19.58 3.84
N THR A 80 9.74 19.93 4.22
CA THR A 80 9.99 20.64 5.49
C THR A 80 9.44 22.07 5.51
N SER A 81 8.82 22.54 4.43
CA SER A 81 8.05 23.78 4.36
C SER A 81 6.53 23.57 4.45
N SER A 82 6.06 22.32 4.55
CA SER A 82 4.65 21.98 4.75
C SER A 82 4.22 22.21 6.21
N LEU A 83 2.98 21.86 6.56
CA LEU A 83 2.45 22.09 7.90
C LEU A 83 3.22 21.24 8.92
N GLU A 84 3.72 21.86 9.98
CA GLU A 84 4.29 21.15 11.13
C GLU A 84 3.17 20.53 11.96
N TYR A 85 3.32 19.26 12.31
CA TYR A 85 2.36 18.54 13.15
C TYR A 85 2.57 18.90 14.62
N THR A 86 1.64 19.67 15.19
CA THR A 86 1.62 20.05 16.62
C THR A 86 0.41 19.50 17.36
N ASP A 87 -0.68 19.22 16.65
CA ASP A 87 -1.98 18.82 17.20
C ASP A 87 -2.66 17.77 16.31
N PRO A 88 -3.58 16.94 16.85
CA PRO A 88 -4.31 15.96 16.05
C PRO A 88 -5.07 16.59 14.88
N ILE A 89 -5.01 15.94 13.72
CA ILE A 89 -5.67 16.37 12.49
C ILE A 89 -7.13 15.91 12.51
N VAL A 90 -8.06 16.87 12.50
CA VAL A 90 -9.50 16.57 12.51
C VAL A 90 -10.03 16.42 11.09
N VAL A 91 -10.64 15.27 10.80
CA VAL A 91 -11.37 15.00 9.55
C VAL A 91 -12.84 14.86 9.89
N SER A 92 -13.66 15.85 9.50
CA SER A 92 -15.06 15.93 9.94
C SER A 92 -16.03 16.30 8.83
N GLY A 93 -17.28 15.87 8.97
CA GLY A 93 -18.40 16.26 8.10
C GLY A 93 -18.71 15.25 6.99
N HIS A 94 -19.99 14.98 6.74
CA HIS A 94 -20.40 14.03 5.71
C HIS A 94 -19.88 14.43 4.32
N GLY A 95 -19.31 13.46 3.59
CA GLY A 95 -18.70 13.65 2.28
C GLY A 95 -17.29 14.23 2.32
N THR A 96 -16.75 14.57 3.50
CA THR A 96 -15.37 15.04 3.63
C THR A 96 -14.41 13.93 3.25
N ILE A 97 -13.46 14.27 2.40
CA ILE A 97 -12.41 13.40 1.89
C ILE A 97 -11.09 14.13 2.06
N VAL A 98 -10.10 13.47 2.67
CA VAL A 98 -8.78 14.05 2.98
C VAL A 98 -7.70 13.01 2.68
N GLU A 99 -6.65 13.40 1.96
CA GLU A 99 -5.41 12.62 1.85
C GLU A 99 -4.34 13.31 2.70
N ILE A 100 -3.94 12.68 3.79
CA ILE A 100 -2.85 13.15 4.63
C ILE A 100 -1.56 12.51 4.12
N ARG A 101 -0.58 13.31 3.69
CA ARG A 101 0.78 12.85 3.35
C ARG A 101 1.76 13.43 4.35
N ALA A 102 2.76 12.67 4.78
CA ALA A 102 3.69 13.10 5.82
C ALA A 102 5.13 12.59 5.64
N ILE A 103 6.08 13.40 6.12
CA ILE A 103 7.50 13.06 6.29
C ILE A 103 7.96 13.43 7.71
N ALA A 104 8.98 12.75 8.21
CA ALA A 104 9.71 13.14 9.42
C ALA A 104 11.05 13.76 9.04
N SER A 105 11.50 14.78 9.77
CA SER A 105 12.82 15.38 9.61
C SER A 105 13.59 15.41 10.92
N PHE A 106 14.87 15.08 10.85
CA PHE A 106 15.79 15.10 11.97
C PHE A 106 17.21 15.34 11.46
N ASP A 107 17.96 16.23 12.11
CA ASP A 107 19.36 16.55 11.81
C ASP A 107 19.66 16.81 10.31
N GLY A 108 18.76 17.54 9.64
CA GLY A 108 18.87 17.86 8.22
C GLY A 108 18.51 16.73 7.25
N GLY A 109 18.19 15.52 7.75
CA GLY A 109 17.64 14.42 6.96
C GLY A 109 16.12 14.45 6.89
N VAL A 110 15.56 13.68 5.94
CA VAL A 110 14.11 13.40 5.81
C VAL A 110 13.86 11.90 5.67
N SER A 111 12.75 11.43 6.22
CA SER A 111 12.28 10.05 6.02
C SER A 111 11.73 9.84 4.60
N ALA A 112 11.48 8.59 4.23
CA ALA A 112 10.54 8.31 3.14
C ALA A 112 9.15 8.88 3.48
N GLU A 113 8.39 9.23 2.45
CA GLU A 113 7.03 9.75 2.57
C GLU A 113 6.02 8.64 2.92
N THR A 114 4.97 9.00 3.65
CA THR A 114 3.77 8.17 3.82
C THR A 114 2.50 8.92 3.41
N SER A 115 1.45 8.19 3.02
CA SER A 115 0.13 8.71 2.69
C SER A 115 -0.98 7.90 3.35
N SER A 116 -2.05 8.57 3.80
CA SER A 116 -3.25 7.96 4.39
C SER A 116 -4.50 8.76 4.02
N TYR A 117 -5.57 8.06 3.62
CA TYR A 117 -6.81 8.66 3.11
C TYR A 117 -7.96 8.52 4.10
N TYR A 118 -8.79 9.53 4.26
CA TYR A 118 -9.96 9.49 5.16
C TYR A 118 -11.20 9.98 4.44
N LYS A 119 -12.31 9.25 4.56
CA LYS A 119 -13.63 9.67 4.09
C LYS A 119 -14.62 9.62 5.26
N ILE A 120 -15.35 10.70 5.48
CA ILE A 120 -16.42 10.74 6.48
C ILE A 120 -17.76 10.57 5.77
N ASP A 121 -18.50 9.54 6.15
CA ASP A 121 -19.80 9.18 5.61
C ASP A 121 -20.76 8.86 6.76
N LEU A 122 -21.32 9.93 7.32
CA LEU A 122 -22.23 9.90 8.47
C LEU A 122 -23.54 9.13 8.21
N HIS A 123 -23.78 8.63 6.99
CA HIS A 123 -25.03 8.00 6.57
C HIS A 123 -24.80 6.70 5.78
N HIS A 124 -23.93 5.82 6.27
CA HIS A 124 -23.92 4.42 5.82
C HIS A 124 -25.27 3.75 6.16
N THR A 125 -26.28 3.99 5.33
CA THR A 125 -27.52 3.22 5.29
C THR A 125 -27.21 1.82 4.77
N PRO A 126 -28.03 0.80 5.06
CA PRO A 126 -27.84 -0.52 4.47
C PRO A 126 -27.78 -0.40 2.95
N THR A 127 -26.64 -0.75 2.36
CA THR A 127 -26.41 -0.67 0.92
C THR A 127 -27.35 -1.65 0.22
N ILE A 128 -28.43 -1.12 -0.36
CA ILE A 128 -29.18 -1.85 -1.38
C ILE A 128 -28.28 -1.94 -2.61
N TYR A 129 -28.27 -3.06 -3.33
CA TYR A 129 -27.50 -3.21 -4.56
C TYR A 129 -28.38 -3.04 -5.79
N ALA A 130 -27.83 -2.40 -6.82
CA ALA A 130 -28.40 -2.35 -8.15
C ALA A 130 -28.47 -3.78 -8.75
N THR A 131 -29.56 -4.07 -9.45
CA THR A 131 -29.80 -5.36 -10.10
C THR A 131 -30.03 -5.18 -11.60
N GLY A 132 -29.72 -6.20 -12.39
CA GLY A 132 -30.00 -6.20 -13.84
C GLY A 132 -29.05 -5.33 -14.66
N LEU A 133 -27.88 -4.98 -14.12
CA LEU A 133 -26.84 -4.27 -14.85
C LEU A 133 -26.22 -5.18 -15.93
N SER A 134 -26.02 -4.65 -17.12
CA SER A 134 -25.22 -5.29 -18.17
C SER A 134 -23.73 -5.30 -17.83
N ILE A 135 -22.94 -6.16 -18.48
CA ILE A 135 -21.47 -6.19 -18.33
C ILE A 135 -20.87 -4.80 -18.58
N THR A 136 -21.37 -4.06 -19.57
CA THR A 136 -20.89 -2.70 -19.90
C THR A 136 -21.18 -1.71 -18.77
N GLU A 137 -22.37 -1.75 -18.18
CA GLU A 137 -22.72 -0.89 -17.04
C GLU A 137 -21.88 -1.23 -15.81
N ILE A 138 -21.62 -2.50 -15.55
CA ILE A 138 -20.74 -2.94 -14.45
C ILE A 138 -19.31 -2.47 -14.69
N LYS A 139 -18.78 -2.60 -15.92
CA LYS A 139 -17.45 -2.08 -16.28
C LYS A 139 -17.38 -0.57 -16.06
N ASN A 140 -18.35 0.18 -16.55
CA ASN A 140 -18.41 1.64 -16.37
C ASN A 140 -18.53 2.03 -14.90
N ASN A 141 -19.34 1.31 -14.13
CA ASN A 141 -19.51 1.54 -12.70
C ASN A 141 -18.28 1.12 -11.88
N MET A 142 -17.42 0.24 -12.38
CA MET A 142 -16.18 -0.13 -11.68
C MET A 142 -15.10 0.94 -11.84
N VAL A 143 -15.06 1.63 -13.00
CA VAL A 143 -14.07 2.67 -13.28
C VAL A 143 -14.16 3.83 -12.29
N GLY A 144 -13.02 4.21 -11.74
CA GLY A 144 -12.88 5.32 -10.81
C GLY A 144 -11.95 4.99 -9.65
N ASP A 145 -11.81 5.97 -8.77
CA ASP A 145 -11.06 5.86 -7.53
C ASP A 145 -12.00 5.40 -6.40
N TRP A 146 -11.49 4.53 -5.56
CA TRP A 146 -12.23 3.83 -4.51
C TRP A 146 -11.41 3.75 -3.25
N ILE A 147 -12.07 3.91 -2.10
CA ILE A 147 -11.48 3.76 -0.78
C ILE A 147 -12.37 2.87 0.06
N GLY A 148 -11.80 1.96 0.85
CA GLY A 148 -12.60 1.20 1.79
C GLY A 148 -11.78 0.21 2.58
N ASN A 149 -12.42 -0.87 2.98
CA ASN A 149 -11.79 -1.94 3.73
C ASN A 149 -11.79 -3.24 2.95
N VAL A 150 -10.79 -4.06 3.25
CA VAL A 150 -10.78 -5.48 2.97
C VAL A 150 -10.78 -6.23 4.28
N THR A 151 -11.65 -7.23 4.35
CA THR A 151 -11.79 -8.13 5.50
C THR A 151 -11.38 -9.52 5.06
N THR A 152 -10.63 -10.19 5.94
CA THR A 152 -10.20 -11.57 5.74
C THR A 152 -10.60 -12.40 6.97
N PRO A 153 -10.66 -13.73 6.88
CA PRO A 153 -10.82 -14.58 8.05
C PRO A 153 -9.57 -14.68 8.95
N TRP A 154 -8.39 -14.25 8.47
CA TRP A 154 -7.10 -14.58 9.07
C TRP A 154 -6.37 -13.41 9.69
N VAL A 155 -6.45 -12.25 9.05
CA VAL A 155 -5.86 -10.99 9.52
C VAL A 155 -6.94 -9.96 9.77
N ALA A 156 -6.63 -9.02 10.65
CA ALA A 156 -7.48 -7.87 10.92
C ALA A 156 -7.83 -7.12 9.62
N PRO A 157 -9.01 -6.50 9.54
CA PRO A 157 -9.37 -5.67 8.40
C PRO A 157 -8.29 -4.63 8.13
N GLN A 158 -7.94 -4.46 6.86
CA GLN A 158 -7.02 -3.42 6.39
C GLN A 158 -7.77 -2.49 5.45
N ASN A 159 -7.35 -1.24 5.43
CA ASN A 159 -7.94 -0.26 4.53
C ASN A 159 -7.13 -0.16 3.25
N VAL A 160 -7.82 0.08 2.16
CA VAL A 160 -7.29 -0.05 0.80
C VAL A 160 -7.83 1.07 -0.07
N VAL A 161 -7.00 1.56 -0.97
CA VAL A 161 -7.44 2.33 -2.13
C VAL A 161 -7.31 1.49 -3.39
N PHE A 162 -8.24 1.68 -4.31
CA PHE A 162 -8.19 1.14 -5.66
C PHE A 162 -8.45 2.24 -6.67
N LYS A 163 -7.77 2.17 -7.81
CA LYS A 163 -8.15 2.88 -9.02
C LYS A 163 -8.36 1.86 -10.11
N PHE A 164 -9.59 1.76 -10.62
CA PHE A 164 -9.90 0.95 -11.79
C PHE A 164 -9.97 1.85 -13.01
N ASN A 165 -9.17 1.55 -14.03
CA ASN A 165 -9.07 2.35 -15.24
C ASN A 165 -9.96 1.79 -16.34
N SER A 166 -10.43 2.67 -17.23
CA SER A 166 -11.32 2.29 -18.34
C SER A 166 -10.69 1.36 -19.38
N ASP A 167 -9.36 1.25 -19.40
CA ASP A 167 -8.62 0.33 -20.26
C ASP A 167 -8.53 -1.10 -19.69
N GLY A 168 -9.10 -1.34 -18.50
CA GLY A 168 -9.05 -2.62 -17.82
C GLY A 168 -7.82 -2.83 -16.95
N THR A 169 -6.98 -1.80 -16.74
CA THR A 169 -5.90 -1.84 -15.74
C THR A 169 -6.38 -1.37 -14.36
N TYR A 170 -5.66 -1.71 -13.30
CA TYR A 170 -5.94 -1.16 -11.97
C TYR A 170 -4.67 -0.87 -11.15
N SER A 171 -4.81 0.08 -10.25
CA SER A 171 -3.90 0.32 -9.13
C SER A 171 -4.59 -0.06 -7.83
N GLY A 172 -3.83 -0.56 -6.87
CA GLY A 172 -4.34 -0.91 -5.56
C GLY A 172 -3.23 -0.75 -4.53
N LYS A 173 -3.53 -0.06 -3.43
CA LYS A 173 -2.59 0.12 -2.32
C LYS A 173 -3.28 -0.15 -0.99
N ALA A 174 -2.64 -0.92 -0.13
CA ALA A 174 -3.01 -0.93 1.27
C ALA A 174 -2.56 0.38 1.91
N LEU A 175 -3.38 0.86 2.82
CA LEU A 175 -3.16 2.13 3.51
C LEU A 175 -2.62 1.92 4.92
N THR A 176 -2.29 0.66 5.26
CA THR A 176 -1.73 0.27 6.55
C THR A 176 -0.21 0.17 6.45
N ALA A 177 0.50 1.04 7.18
CA ALA A 177 1.84 0.75 7.68
C ALA A 177 1.71 -0.31 8.78
N THR A 178 1.54 -1.58 8.40
CA THR A 178 1.23 -2.65 9.37
C THR A 178 2.23 -2.64 10.53
N ASN A 179 1.70 -2.62 11.75
CA ASN A 179 2.45 -2.67 13.00
C ASN A 179 2.84 -4.10 13.37
N PHE A 180 3.16 -4.91 12.35
CA PHE A 180 3.67 -6.26 12.54
C PHE A 180 5.18 -6.22 12.43
N ALA A 181 5.87 -6.72 13.45
CA ALA A 181 7.30 -6.98 13.44
C ALA A 181 7.68 -8.16 12.52
N TYR A 182 7.05 -8.25 11.35
CA TYR A 182 7.35 -9.23 10.31
C TYR A 182 7.51 -8.49 8.98
N PRO A 183 8.60 -8.73 8.22
CA PRO A 183 8.88 -8.02 6.98
C PRO A 183 7.72 -8.15 5.99
N THR A 184 7.24 -7.01 5.54
CA THR A 184 5.91 -6.73 4.97
C THR A 184 5.85 -6.88 3.46
N GLU A 185 6.15 -8.05 2.91
CA GLU A 185 6.10 -8.22 1.44
C GLU A 185 4.96 -9.10 0.93
N PHE A 186 4.20 -9.78 1.80
CA PHE A 186 3.20 -10.78 1.33
C PHE A 186 1.79 -10.65 1.89
N TRP A 187 1.60 -9.97 3.03
CA TRP A 187 0.32 -10.01 3.76
C TRP A 187 -0.37 -8.64 3.89
N GLY A 188 0.29 -7.56 3.44
CA GLY A 188 -0.14 -6.19 3.69
C GLY A 188 -0.43 -5.39 2.42
N SER A 189 -0.64 -6.03 1.27
CA SER A 189 -1.01 -5.36 0.02
C SER A 189 -2.51 -5.27 -0.17
N ALA A 190 -2.96 -4.32 -0.99
CA ALA A 190 -4.37 -4.04 -1.25
C ALA A 190 -5.11 -5.29 -1.73
N LEU A 191 -4.54 -5.99 -2.70
CA LEU A 191 -4.93 -7.36 -3.01
C LEU A 191 -3.99 -8.31 -2.29
N TYR A 192 -4.57 -9.16 -1.45
CA TYR A 192 -3.85 -10.25 -0.81
C TYR A 192 -3.16 -11.14 -1.86
N TYR A 193 -1.97 -11.64 -1.55
CA TYR A 193 -1.12 -12.36 -2.52
C TYR A 193 -0.73 -11.48 -3.72
N GLY A 194 -0.42 -10.20 -3.49
CA GLY A 194 0.01 -9.28 -4.53
C GLY A 194 0.97 -8.24 -3.99
N SER A 195 1.32 -7.29 -4.84
CA SER A 195 2.11 -6.12 -4.52
C SER A 195 1.29 -4.84 -4.70
N ASP A 196 1.63 -3.79 -3.95
CA ASP A 196 1.06 -2.45 -4.08
C ASP A 196 1.72 -1.61 -5.18
N ILE A 197 2.81 -2.11 -5.77
CA ILE A 197 3.47 -1.47 -6.90
C ILE A 197 2.52 -1.40 -8.10
N ASP A 198 2.46 -0.23 -8.72
CA ASP A 198 1.71 -0.03 -9.96
C ASP A 198 2.46 -0.69 -11.12
N HIS A 199 1.75 -1.50 -11.90
CA HIS A 199 2.33 -2.26 -13.00
C HIS A 199 1.28 -2.51 -14.08
N GLU A 200 1.66 -2.44 -15.36
CA GLU A 200 0.75 -2.61 -16.51
C GLU A 200 0.05 -3.97 -16.56
N SER A 201 0.67 -5.00 -15.96
CA SER A 201 0.08 -6.35 -15.89
C SER A 201 -1.10 -6.45 -14.93
N LYS A 202 -1.28 -5.49 -14.02
CA LYS A 202 -2.45 -5.43 -13.13
C LYS A 202 -3.69 -5.09 -13.95
N THR A 203 -4.44 -6.12 -14.31
CA THR A 203 -5.60 -6.03 -15.20
C THR A 203 -6.82 -6.67 -14.57
N TYR A 204 -8.01 -6.24 -14.96
CA TYR A 204 -9.29 -6.84 -14.56
C TYR A 204 -10.22 -6.93 -15.77
N ASN A 205 -11.04 -7.99 -15.83
CA ASN A 205 -12.02 -8.16 -16.90
C ASN A 205 -13.31 -8.77 -16.38
N ILE A 206 -14.37 -7.97 -16.32
CA ILE A 206 -15.74 -8.45 -16.09
C ILE A 206 -16.18 -9.28 -17.30
N TYR A 207 -16.62 -10.52 -17.09
CA TYR A 207 -17.04 -11.42 -18.18
C TYR A 207 -18.42 -12.05 -17.99
N ASP A 208 -19.00 -12.03 -16.80
CA ASP A 208 -20.31 -12.64 -16.55
C ASP A 208 -21.11 -11.88 -15.49
N VAL A 209 -22.44 -11.91 -15.64
CA VAL A 209 -23.42 -11.39 -14.68
C VAL A 209 -24.37 -12.52 -14.35
N GLN A 210 -24.36 -12.94 -13.09
CA GLN A 210 -25.16 -14.06 -12.61
C GLN A 210 -26.64 -13.67 -12.47
N ALA A 211 -27.50 -14.66 -12.31
CA ALA A 211 -28.96 -14.46 -12.20
C ALA A 211 -29.38 -13.60 -10.99
N ASP A 212 -28.53 -13.50 -9.95
CA ASP A 212 -28.74 -12.62 -8.80
C ASP A 212 -28.33 -11.15 -9.07
N GLY A 213 -27.89 -10.84 -10.30
CA GLY A 213 -27.44 -9.53 -10.73
C GLY A 213 -25.99 -9.22 -10.37
N LYS A 214 -25.25 -10.13 -9.75
CA LYS A 214 -23.85 -9.91 -9.37
C LYS A 214 -22.89 -10.35 -10.46
N ALA A 215 -21.85 -9.57 -10.67
CA ALA A 215 -20.84 -9.89 -11.68
C ALA A 215 -19.72 -10.79 -11.14
N THR A 216 -19.06 -11.44 -12.10
CA THR A 216 -17.75 -12.07 -11.89
C THR A 216 -16.74 -11.50 -12.88
N ALA A 217 -15.47 -11.51 -12.45
CA ALA A 217 -14.36 -11.03 -13.24
C ALA A 217 -13.10 -11.83 -12.97
N ASP A 218 -12.19 -11.81 -13.93
CA ASP A 218 -10.82 -12.21 -13.70
C ASP A 218 -10.03 -10.97 -13.29
N ILE A 219 -9.08 -11.13 -12.37
CA ILE A 219 -8.15 -10.10 -11.97
C ILE A 219 -6.74 -10.65 -11.97
N THR A 220 -5.84 -10.01 -12.71
CA THR A 220 -4.42 -10.33 -12.75
C THR A 220 -3.74 -9.61 -11.59
N ILE A 221 -3.21 -10.39 -10.66
CA ILE A 221 -2.41 -9.91 -9.53
C ILE A 221 -0.95 -9.97 -9.91
N TYR A 222 -0.21 -8.91 -9.61
CA TYR A 222 1.23 -8.80 -9.81
C TYR A 222 1.95 -8.97 -8.48
N PHE A 223 3.02 -9.78 -8.46
CA PHE A 223 3.85 -10.01 -7.28
C PHE A 223 5.18 -9.25 -7.37
N HIS A 224 5.97 -9.55 -8.40
CA HIS A 224 7.27 -8.94 -8.73
C HIS A 224 7.68 -9.41 -10.14
N GLU A 225 8.67 -8.75 -10.75
CA GLU A 225 9.31 -9.08 -12.05
C GLU A 225 8.77 -10.32 -12.80
N ASN A 226 7.84 -10.11 -13.74
CA ASN A 226 7.22 -11.14 -14.58
C ASN A 226 6.43 -12.26 -13.85
N SER A 227 6.19 -12.11 -12.55
CA SER A 227 5.36 -13.00 -11.74
C SER A 227 3.96 -12.41 -11.56
N THR A 228 2.99 -13.04 -12.21
CA THR A 228 1.57 -12.72 -12.08
C THR A 228 0.76 -13.97 -11.81
N ASN A 229 -0.43 -13.77 -11.25
CA ASN A 229 -1.45 -14.80 -11.13
C ASN A 229 -2.81 -14.24 -11.53
N VAL A 230 -3.66 -15.06 -12.12
CA VAL A 230 -5.03 -14.69 -12.44
C VAL A 230 -5.95 -15.29 -11.39
N ASP A 231 -6.60 -14.41 -10.63
CA ASP A 231 -7.58 -14.73 -9.62
C ASP A 231 -8.98 -14.29 -10.04
N ARG A 232 -9.97 -14.58 -9.20
CA ARG A 232 -11.37 -14.30 -9.50
C ARG A 232 -11.99 -13.33 -8.52
N LEU A 233 -12.64 -12.32 -9.08
CA LEU A 233 -13.61 -11.51 -8.38
C LEU A 233 -15.00 -12.15 -8.51
N ARG A 234 -15.69 -12.28 -7.39
CA ARG A 234 -17.07 -12.77 -7.31
C ARG A 234 -17.94 -11.76 -6.59
N HIS A 235 -19.25 -11.91 -6.78
CA HIS A 235 -20.25 -11.11 -6.09
C HIS A 235 -20.02 -9.60 -6.26
N ILE A 236 -19.55 -9.18 -7.44
CA ILE A 236 -19.33 -7.76 -7.74
C ILE A 236 -20.70 -7.10 -7.80
N SER A 237 -20.93 -6.12 -6.92
CA SER A 237 -22.20 -5.41 -6.83
C SER A 237 -22.00 -3.96 -6.47
N PHE A 238 -22.87 -3.10 -6.99
CA PHE A 238 -22.85 -1.66 -6.76
C PHE A 238 -24.12 -1.20 -6.07
N SER A 239 -24.05 -0.18 -5.23
CA SER A 239 -25.24 0.55 -4.81
C SER A 239 -25.97 1.19 -6.01
N PRO A 240 -27.29 1.49 -5.91
CA PRO A 240 -28.05 2.17 -6.95
C PRO A 240 -27.44 3.48 -7.45
N ASP A 241 -26.74 4.22 -6.58
CA ASP A 241 -26.06 5.47 -6.92
C ASP A 241 -24.62 5.27 -7.43
N GLY A 242 -24.14 4.02 -7.49
CA GLY A 242 -22.79 3.67 -7.95
C GLY A 242 -21.67 4.07 -6.98
N ASN A 243 -22.00 4.53 -5.78
CA ASN A 243 -21.01 5.04 -4.82
C ASN A 243 -20.47 3.99 -3.85
N TYR A 244 -21.06 2.80 -3.81
CA TYR A 244 -20.54 1.67 -3.03
C TYR A 244 -20.32 0.48 -3.95
N LEU A 245 -19.18 -0.17 -3.81
CA LEU A 245 -18.75 -1.36 -4.52
C LEU A 245 -18.39 -2.43 -3.50
N GLU A 246 -19.01 -3.60 -3.62
CA GLU A 246 -18.56 -4.80 -2.92
C GLU A 246 -18.13 -5.87 -3.91
N PHE A 247 -17.08 -6.61 -3.55
CA PHE A 247 -16.69 -7.83 -4.26
C PHE A 247 -15.91 -8.77 -3.33
N GLU A 248 -15.81 -10.03 -3.73
CA GLU A 248 -14.99 -11.04 -3.08
C GLU A 248 -13.84 -11.45 -3.99
N LEU A 249 -12.62 -11.44 -3.48
CA LEU A 249 -11.47 -12.05 -4.12
C LEU A 249 -11.36 -13.52 -3.70
N TRP A 250 -11.14 -14.38 -4.69
CA TRP A 250 -10.92 -15.82 -4.55
C TRP A 250 -9.60 -16.21 -5.23
N HIS A 251 -8.60 -16.51 -4.42
CA HIS A 251 -7.26 -16.88 -4.86
C HIS A 251 -7.22 -18.34 -5.34
N HIS A 252 -6.74 -18.56 -6.56
CA HIS A 252 -6.72 -19.86 -7.25
C HIS A 252 -8.06 -20.63 -7.18
N MET A 253 -9.18 -19.90 -7.12
CA MET A 253 -10.55 -20.43 -6.95
C MET A 253 -10.83 -21.19 -5.64
N THR A 254 -9.85 -21.38 -4.75
CA THR A 254 -9.95 -22.25 -3.57
C THR A 254 -9.84 -21.47 -2.25
N TYR A 255 -9.13 -20.34 -2.25
CA TYR A 255 -8.89 -19.56 -1.04
C TYR A 255 -9.69 -18.26 -1.05
N GLY A 256 -10.55 -18.07 -0.06
CA GLY A 256 -11.45 -16.92 0.05
C GLY A 256 -12.66 -17.24 0.93
N PRO A 257 -13.66 -16.34 0.98
CA PRO A 257 -13.66 -15.03 0.33
C PRO A 257 -12.85 -14.01 1.14
N ILE A 258 -12.02 -13.24 0.43
CA ILE A 258 -11.48 -11.98 0.93
C ILE A 258 -12.44 -10.88 0.46
N LYS A 259 -13.08 -10.16 1.39
CA LYS A 259 -14.22 -9.30 1.05
C LYS A 259 -13.82 -7.85 1.05
N TYR A 260 -14.10 -7.16 -0.05
CA TYR A 260 -13.85 -5.73 -0.24
C TYR A 260 -15.17 -4.98 -0.15
N LYS A 261 -15.16 -3.90 0.62
CA LYS A 261 -16.24 -2.94 0.71
C LYS A 261 -15.66 -1.57 0.47
N LEU A 262 -15.95 -1.01 -0.69
CA LEU A 262 -15.34 0.20 -1.19
C LEU A 262 -16.40 1.27 -1.41
N THR A 263 -16.04 2.50 -1.11
CA THR A 263 -16.83 3.68 -1.39
C THR A 263 -16.09 4.52 -2.43
N ARG A 264 -16.84 5.03 -3.40
CA ARG A 264 -16.33 5.86 -4.48
C ARG A 264 -15.69 7.11 -3.89
N TYR A 265 -14.47 7.38 -4.33
CA TYR A 265 -13.72 8.58 -4.05
C TYR A 265 -14.13 9.64 -5.08
N GLN A 266 -14.55 10.80 -4.60
CA GLN A 266 -14.85 11.97 -5.42
C GLN A 266 -14.22 13.15 -4.70
N GLU A 267 -13.25 13.83 -5.31
CA GLU A 267 -12.81 15.13 -4.77
C GLU A 267 -14.03 16.01 -4.54
N SER A 268 -14.10 16.67 -3.37
CA SER A 268 -15.26 17.49 -3.06
C SER A 268 -15.41 18.58 -4.12
N SER A 269 -16.63 18.77 -4.62
CA SER A 269 -16.94 19.85 -5.58
C SER A 269 -16.60 21.27 -5.05
N THR A 270 -16.38 21.39 -3.74
CA THR A 270 -15.95 22.60 -3.04
C THR A 270 -14.52 23.03 -3.42
N GLU A 271 -13.59 22.08 -3.62
CA GLU A 271 -12.21 22.38 -4.04
C GLU A 271 -12.12 22.77 -5.52
N LYS A 272 -12.91 22.12 -6.38
CA LYS A 272 -13.00 22.47 -7.81
C LYS A 272 -13.40 23.94 -8.02
N ARG A 273 -14.16 24.52 -7.08
CA ARG A 273 -14.56 25.94 -7.11
C ARG A 273 -13.50 26.89 -6.56
N LEU A 274 -12.64 26.45 -5.63
CA LEU A 274 -11.58 27.29 -5.06
C LEU A 274 -10.37 27.42 -6.00
N VAL A 275 -10.00 26.35 -6.73
CA VAL A 275 -8.91 26.38 -7.73
C VAL A 275 -9.23 27.30 -8.93
N THR A 276 -10.52 27.45 -9.27
CA THR A 276 -10.94 28.34 -10.36
C THR A 276 -10.93 29.82 -9.97
N ILE A 277 -10.96 30.15 -8.67
CA ILE A 277 -10.94 31.55 -8.19
C ILE A 277 -9.49 32.01 -7.94
N SER A 278 -8.58 31.13 -7.51
CA SER A 278 -7.18 31.49 -7.24
C SER A 278 -6.29 31.63 -8.50
N SER A 279 -6.77 31.21 -9.68
CA SER A 279 -6.04 31.31 -10.95
C SER A 279 -6.40 32.56 -11.78
N ARG A 280 -7.18 33.48 -11.21
CA ARG A 280 -7.37 34.84 -11.74
C ARG A 280 -6.96 35.86 -10.68
N ASN A 281 -5.67 36.19 -10.64
CA ASN A 281 -5.15 37.50 -10.26
C ASN A 281 -3.77 37.67 -10.90
#